data_AF-E9MWW7-F1
#
_entry.id   AF-E9MWW7-F1
#
_cell.length_a   1.000
_cell.length_b   1.000
_cell.length_c   1.000
_cell.angle_alpha   90.00
_cell.angle_beta   90.00
_cell.angle_gamma   90.00
#
_symmetry.space_group_name_H-M   'P 1'
#
loop_
_entity.id
_entity.type
_entity.pdbx_description
1 polymer ?
#
loop_
_entity_poly.entity_id
_entity_poly.type
_entity_poly.pdbx_seq_one_letter_code
_entity_poly.pdbx_strand_id
1 'polypeptide(L)'
;MIVTTVTVNSYARTVASGSHTTLPCSFTMSDQSQPPIIYWIKGISVDDPDAEVIFKGFKCWNETLGENRQFFGDYEGRATVADLEQPSIQISDLTANDEGRYWCMVAEWSGRQQEGTDADSMALMIDGSKSYAISYQTGASVTVDVGDSTMIECSFQGGVNVVTWYEGPFHLPDSENFTHTEIGTYTKVGTRYLSTSTVVMETGFNNMGIDHYDSLYISGATKDNSGRYWCEVSRSSAANQELQTDRSSTLLSVNSPPFECEGNAPGLYPDPDDCSMYYECVSGNPITYHRSCGYDGLVFDETNDYCDWAANVAPPCGTASN
;
A
#
# COMPACT_ATOMS: atom_id res chain seq x y z
N MET A 1 -3.20 13.79 -4.30
CA MET A 1 -2.80 12.43 -3.87
C MET A 1 -3.59 12.07 -2.62
N ILE A 2 -4.30 10.95 -2.66
CA ILE A 2 -5.08 10.46 -1.52
C ILE A 2 -4.17 9.55 -0.72
N VAL A 3 -4.03 9.83 0.58
CA VAL A 3 -3.19 9.06 1.51
C VAL A 3 -4.10 8.40 2.52
N THR A 4 -4.01 7.08 2.60
CA THR A 4 -4.73 6.26 3.57
C THR A 4 -3.76 5.72 4.60
N THR A 5 -4.15 5.75 5.88
CA THR A 5 -3.44 5.03 6.95
C THR A 5 -4.44 4.13 7.64
N VAL A 6 -4.16 2.83 7.71
CA VAL A 6 -4.93 1.88 8.50
C VAL A 6 -4.18 1.58 9.79
N THR A 7 -4.92 1.36 10.87
CA THR A 7 -4.34 1.02 12.17
C THR A 7 -5.19 -0.03 12.87
N VAL A 8 -4.52 -1.12 13.21
CA VAL A 8 -5.05 -2.20 14.03
C VAL A 8 -4.42 -2.13 15.42
N ASN A 9 -5.21 -1.65 16.40
CA ASN A 9 -4.72 -1.39 17.76
C ASN A 9 -4.33 -2.65 18.58
N SER A 10 -4.49 -3.86 18.02
CA SER A 10 -4.30 -5.12 18.72
C SER A 10 -3.62 -6.12 17.81
N TYR A 11 -2.31 -6.29 17.93
CA TYR A 11 -1.50 -7.11 17.03
C TYR A 11 -1.70 -8.63 17.17
N ALA A 12 -2.10 -9.09 18.35
CA ALA A 12 -2.40 -10.49 18.62
C ALA A 12 -3.54 -10.61 19.63
N ARG A 13 -4.40 -11.61 19.44
CA ARG A 13 -5.56 -11.85 20.30
C ARG A 13 -5.73 -13.33 20.54
N THR A 14 -5.88 -13.72 21.80
CA THR A 14 -6.21 -15.09 22.20
C THR A 14 -7.66 -15.16 22.64
N VAL A 15 -8.43 -16.09 22.08
CA VAL A 15 -9.85 -16.26 22.39
C VAL A 15 -10.16 -17.75 22.56
N ALA A 16 -11.10 -18.09 23.43
CA ALA A 16 -11.58 -19.46 23.56
C ALA A 16 -12.54 -19.82 22.41
N SER A 17 -12.52 -21.07 21.96
CA SER A 17 -13.51 -21.60 21.04
C SER A 17 -14.93 -21.50 21.62
N GLY A 18 -15.92 -21.31 20.75
CA GLY A 18 -17.32 -21.06 21.09
C GLY A 18 -17.63 -19.65 21.63
N SER A 19 -16.62 -18.78 21.74
CA SER A 19 -16.82 -17.37 22.12
C SER A 19 -17.02 -16.47 20.89
N HIS A 20 -17.18 -15.16 21.13
CA HIS A 20 -17.04 -14.12 20.12
C HIS A 20 -15.81 -13.25 20.40
N THR A 21 -15.40 -12.47 19.39
CA THR A 21 -14.35 -11.47 19.51
C THR A 21 -14.61 -10.29 18.57
N THR A 22 -14.06 -9.12 18.91
CA THR A 22 -14.00 -7.96 18.00
C THR A 22 -12.55 -7.72 17.62
N LEU A 23 -12.27 -7.72 16.32
CA LEU A 23 -10.99 -7.36 15.75
C LEU A 23 -11.03 -5.85 15.45
N PRO A 24 -10.28 -5.01 16.19
CA PRO A 24 -10.31 -3.57 15.99
C PRO A 24 -9.70 -3.16 14.65
N CYS A 25 -10.30 -2.18 14.01
CA CYS A 25 -9.72 -1.46 12.88
C CYS A 25 -10.19 0.00 12.88
N SER A 26 -9.26 0.90 12.57
CA SER A 26 -9.48 2.33 12.37
C SER A 26 -8.64 2.81 11.19
N PHE A 27 -9.05 3.88 10.53
CA PHE A 27 -8.31 4.45 9.42
C PHE A 27 -8.41 5.98 9.37
N THR A 28 -7.46 6.61 8.67
CA THR A 28 -7.50 8.02 8.30
C THR A 28 -7.26 8.14 6.79
N MET A 29 -7.90 9.13 6.16
CA MET A 29 -7.72 9.44 4.74
C MET A 29 -7.59 10.95 4.55
N SER A 30 -6.68 11.38 3.68
CA SER A 30 -6.46 12.81 3.38
C SER A 30 -7.59 13.44 2.55
N ASP A 31 -8.29 12.64 1.74
CA ASP A 31 -9.48 13.02 1.00
C ASP A 31 -10.63 12.08 1.37
N GLN A 32 -11.76 12.66 1.77
CA GLN A 32 -12.99 11.96 2.16
C GLN A 32 -14.15 12.29 1.22
N SER A 33 -13.87 12.88 0.07
CA SER A 33 -14.88 13.20 -0.93
C SER A 33 -15.59 11.93 -1.42
N GLN A 34 -14.85 10.83 -1.61
CA GLN A 34 -15.37 9.51 -1.95
C GLN A 34 -15.32 8.56 -0.75
N PRO A 35 -16.39 7.79 -0.49
CA PRO A 35 -16.36 6.78 0.54
C PRO A 35 -15.38 5.66 0.15
N PRO A 36 -14.51 5.19 1.06
CA PRO A 36 -13.61 4.09 0.76
C PRO A 36 -14.34 2.74 0.69
N ILE A 37 -13.63 1.76 0.17
CA ILE A 37 -14.01 0.34 0.23
C ILE A 37 -13.23 -0.32 1.36
N ILE A 38 -13.96 -0.97 2.26
CA ILE A 38 -13.43 -1.69 3.41
C ILE A 38 -13.45 -3.18 3.10
N TYR A 39 -12.34 -3.85 3.41
CA TYR A 39 -12.22 -5.29 3.36
C TYR A 39 -11.75 -5.84 4.70
N TRP A 40 -12.32 -6.98 5.11
CA TRP A 40 -11.63 -7.90 6.00
C TRP A 40 -11.24 -9.16 5.24
N ILE A 41 -10.00 -9.58 5.43
CA ILE A 41 -9.40 -10.70 4.69
C ILE A 41 -8.68 -11.60 5.70
N LYS A 42 -8.87 -12.92 5.60
CA LYS A 42 -8.11 -13.91 6.36
C LYS A 42 -7.04 -14.52 5.46
N GLY A 43 -5.79 -14.52 5.88
CA GLY A 43 -4.70 -15.09 5.08
C GLY A 43 -3.32 -14.60 5.50
N ILE A 44 -2.29 -15.11 4.82
CA ILE A 44 -0.88 -14.73 5.05
C ILE A 44 -0.68 -13.24 4.75
N SER A 45 -1.19 -12.79 3.62
CA SER A 45 -1.23 -11.39 3.20
C SER A 45 -2.53 -11.14 2.40
N VAL A 46 -2.82 -9.88 2.07
CA VAL A 46 -4.05 -9.52 1.34
C VAL A 46 -4.02 -9.93 -0.15
N ASP A 47 -2.84 -10.19 -0.69
CA ASP A 47 -2.56 -10.58 -2.08
C ASP A 47 -2.23 -12.07 -2.24
N ASP A 48 -2.27 -12.83 -1.13
CA ASP A 48 -2.06 -14.27 -1.17
C ASP A 48 -3.21 -14.95 -1.95
N PRO A 49 -2.93 -15.90 -2.86
CA PRO A 49 -3.96 -16.54 -3.68
C PRO A 49 -4.94 -17.40 -2.88
N ASP A 50 -4.55 -17.84 -1.68
CA ASP A 50 -5.38 -18.62 -0.76
C ASP A 50 -6.07 -17.71 0.29
N ALA A 51 -5.89 -16.39 0.22
CA ALA A 51 -6.55 -15.45 1.11
C ALA A 51 -8.08 -15.44 0.91
N GLU A 52 -8.82 -15.50 2.01
CA GLU A 52 -10.28 -15.46 2.02
C GLU A 52 -10.76 -14.05 2.36
N VAL A 53 -11.45 -13.39 1.43
CA VAL A 53 -12.18 -12.17 1.76
C VAL A 53 -13.40 -12.56 2.58
N ILE A 54 -13.48 -12.08 3.82
CA ILE A 54 -14.56 -12.43 4.75
C ILE A 54 -15.63 -11.34 4.84
N PHE A 55 -15.27 -10.10 4.49
CA PHE A 55 -16.16 -8.95 4.46
C PHE A 55 -15.74 -7.95 3.38
N LYS A 56 -16.73 -7.38 2.70
CA LYS A 56 -16.60 -6.19 1.85
C LYS A 56 -17.71 -5.20 2.21
N GLY A 57 -17.37 -3.93 2.39
CA GLY A 57 -18.36 -2.90 2.67
C GLY A 57 -17.95 -1.52 2.21
N PHE A 58 -18.93 -0.70 1.84
CA PHE A 58 -18.73 0.68 1.41
C PHE A 58 -20.03 1.48 1.51
N LYS A 59 -19.93 2.80 1.68
CA LYS A 59 -21.08 3.70 1.55
C LYS A 59 -21.28 4.04 0.07
N CYS A 60 -22.51 4.12 -0.40
CA CYS A 60 -22.79 4.54 -1.77
C CYS A 60 -22.61 6.06 -1.89
N TRP A 61 -22.08 6.54 -3.03
CA TRP A 61 -21.94 7.97 -3.32
C TRP A 61 -23.25 8.73 -3.18
N ASN A 62 -24.35 8.13 -3.62
CA ASN A 62 -25.68 8.67 -3.42
C ASN A 62 -26.24 8.16 -2.08
N GLU A 63 -26.35 9.04 -1.09
CA GLU A 63 -26.85 8.73 0.26
C GLU A 63 -28.20 8.00 0.27
N THR A 64 -29.04 8.20 -0.75
CA THR A 64 -30.32 7.47 -0.87
C THR A 64 -30.18 5.98 -1.21
N LEU A 65 -29.02 5.54 -1.70
CA LEU A 65 -28.68 4.13 -1.96
C LEU A 65 -28.09 3.43 -0.72
N GLY A 66 -27.86 4.16 0.37
CA GLY A 66 -27.39 3.61 1.65
C GLY A 66 -25.95 3.09 1.61
N GLU A 67 -25.76 1.89 2.15
CA GLU A 67 -24.46 1.23 2.27
C GLU A 67 -24.56 -0.21 1.78
N ASN A 68 -23.44 -0.73 1.24
CA ASN A 68 -23.30 -2.13 0.90
C ASN A 68 -22.48 -2.82 2.00
N ARG A 69 -22.95 -3.98 2.45
CA ARG A 69 -22.25 -4.86 3.39
C ARG A 69 -22.45 -6.29 2.93
N GLN A 70 -21.35 -6.97 2.65
CA GLN A 70 -21.35 -8.36 2.22
C GLN A 70 -20.37 -9.16 3.07
N PHE A 71 -20.84 -10.28 3.60
CA PHE A 71 -20.02 -11.29 4.27
C PHE A 71 -19.91 -12.50 3.36
N PHE A 72 -18.81 -13.22 3.46
CA PHE A 72 -18.49 -14.33 2.57
C PHE A 72 -18.10 -15.57 3.36
N GLY A 73 -18.17 -16.72 2.69
CA GLY A 73 -17.76 -18.01 3.25
C GLY A 73 -18.51 -18.34 4.54
N ASP A 74 -17.80 -18.98 5.46
CA ASP A 74 -18.38 -19.41 6.74
C ASP A 74 -18.68 -18.21 7.67
N TYR A 75 -18.25 -16.99 7.33
CA TYR A 75 -18.47 -15.78 8.13
C TYR A 75 -19.88 -15.19 7.96
N GLU A 76 -20.62 -15.60 6.93
CA GLU A 76 -21.99 -15.18 6.73
C GLU A 76 -22.89 -15.59 7.92
N GLY A 77 -23.56 -14.62 8.54
CA GLY A 77 -24.44 -14.84 9.68
C GLY A 77 -23.75 -14.92 11.05
N ARG A 78 -22.41 -14.97 11.11
CA ARG A 78 -21.66 -14.94 12.38
C ARG A 78 -20.70 -13.76 12.53
N ALA A 79 -20.39 -13.07 11.44
CA ALA A 79 -19.59 -11.85 11.45
C ALA A 79 -20.47 -10.60 11.28
N THR A 80 -20.07 -9.49 11.91
CA THR A 80 -20.74 -8.19 11.78
C THR A 80 -19.74 -7.04 11.78
N VAL A 81 -20.02 -5.99 11.02
CA VAL A 81 -19.34 -4.69 11.05
C VAL A 81 -20.40 -3.65 11.32
N ALA A 82 -20.31 -2.96 12.45
CA ALA A 82 -21.37 -2.05 12.91
C ALA A 82 -21.34 -0.71 12.16
N ASP A 83 -20.15 -0.16 11.95
CA ASP A 83 -19.89 1.15 11.38
C ASP A 83 -18.76 1.06 10.36
N LEU A 84 -18.99 1.53 9.12
CA LEU A 84 -17.97 1.52 8.06
C LEU A 84 -16.90 2.61 8.26
N GLU A 85 -17.15 3.63 9.09
CA GLU A 85 -16.14 4.64 9.47
C GLU A 85 -15.24 4.14 10.60
N GLN A 86 -15.69 3.12 11.34
CA GLN A 86 -14.93 2.41 12.37
C GLN A 86 -15.06 0.90 12.12
N PRO A 87 -14.40 0.37 11.07
CA PRO A 87 -14.72 -0.92 10.47
C PRO A 87 -14.20 -2.12 11.27
N SER A 88 -14.34 -2.10 12.59
CA SER A 88 -14.01 -3.24 13.44
C SER A 88 -15.00 -4.38 13.19
N ILE A 89 -14.49 -5.59 12.92
CA ILE A 89 -15.32 -6.78 12.68
C ILE A 89 -15.49 -7.57 13.97
N GLN A 90 -16.73 -7.92 14.30
CA GLN A 90 -17.05 -8.87 15.36
C GLN A 90 -17.33 -10.23 14.73
N ILE A 91 -16.68 -11.28 15.23
CA ILE A 91 -16.86 -12.66 14.79
C ILE A 91 -17.38 -13.47 15.98
N SER A 92 -18.50 -14.15 15.79
CA SER A 92 -19.16 -15.01 16.78
C SER A 92 -18.89 -16.49 16.52
N ASP A 93 -19.18 -17.33 17.53
CA ASP A 93 -19.08 -18.80 17.47
C ASP A 93 -17.73 -19.30 16.95
N LEU A 94 -16.64 -18.75 17.49
CA LEU A 94 -15.28 -19.01 17.02
C LEU A 94 -14.92 -20.50 17.09
N THR A 95 -14.30 -21.00 16.04
CA THR A 95 -13.81 -22.39 15.93
C THR A 95 -12.30 -22.42 15.78
N ALA A 96 -11.68 -23.61 15.81
CA ALA A 96 -10.26 -23.75 15.52
C ALA A 96 -9.89 -23.29 14.09
N ASN A 97 -10.83 -23.29 13.14
CA ASN A 97 -10.59 -22.82 11.77
C ASN A 97 -10.50 -21.28 11.67
N ASP A 98 -10.99 -20.56 12.69
CA ASP A 98 -10.82 -19.10 12.80
C ASP A 98 -9.44 -18.72 13.33
N GLU A 99 -8.59 -19.68 13.73
CA GLU A 99 -7.20 -19.37 14.03
C GLU A 99 -6.50 -18.93 12.74
N GLY A 100 -5.84 -17.78 12.79
CA GLY A 100 -5.29 -17.19 11.59
C GLY A 100 -4.91 -15.73 11.72
N ARG A 101 -4.55 -15.14 10.59
CA ARG A 101 -4.26 -13.70 10.47
C ARG A 101 -5.36 -13.01 9.71
N TYR A 102 -5.80 -11.89 10.27
CA TYR A 102 -6.88 -11.08 9.74
C TYR A 102 -6.35 -9.70 9.40
N TRP A 103 -6.64 -9.27 8.18
CA TRP A 103 -6.25 -7.98 7.61
C TRP A 103 -7.48 -7.09 7.53
N CYS A 104 -7.37 -5.89 8.10
CA CYS A 104 -8.26 -4.80 7.76
C CYS A 104 -7.61 -4.00 6.65
N MET A 105 -8.27 -3.89 5.51
CA MET A 105 -7.78 -3.14 4.37
C MET A 105 -8.79 -2.07 4.00
N VAL A 106 -8.29 -0.86 3.75
CA VAL A 106 -9.08 0.28 3.32
C VAL A 106 -8.48 0.79 2.02
N ALA A 107 -9.30 0.82 0.97
CA ALA A 107 -8.90 1.27 -0.36
C ALA A 107 -9.79 2.43 -0.80
N GLU A 108 -9.18 3.41 -1.47
CA GLU A 108 -9.90 4.47 -2.17
C GLU A 108 -10.84 3.89 -3.24
N TRP A 109 -12.02 4.49 -3.44
CA TRP A 109 -13.03 4.03 -4.39
C TRP A 109 -12.51 3.86 -5.83
N SER A 110 -11.66 4.80 -6.27
CA SER A 110 -11.08 4.77 -7.62
C SER A 110 -9.92 3.79 -7.74
N GLY A 111 -9.27 3.44 -6.62
CA GLY A 111 -8.18 2.47 -6.57
C GLY A 111 -6.96 2.78 -7.43
N ARG A 112 -6.78 4.04 -7.85
CA ARG A 112 -5.81 4.43 -8.89
C ARG A 112 -4.40 4.67 -8.35
N GLN A 113 -4.25 4.90 -7.05
CA GLN A 113 -3.00 5.34 -6.40
C GLN A 113 -2.61 4.40 -5.26
N GLN A 114 -1.32 4.05 -5.15
CA GLN A 114 -0.79 3.17 -4.10
C GLN A 114 -1.03 3.76 -2.70
N GLU A 115 -1.00 5.08 -2.62
CA GLU A 115 -1.10 5.88 -1.41
C GLU A 115 -2.51 5.84 -0.83
N GLY A 116 -3.52 5.65 -1.69
CA GLY A 116 -4.94 5.60 -1.33
C GLY A 116 -5.38 4.25 -0.73
N THR A 117 -4.47 3.28 -0.67
CA THR A 117 -4.75 1.94 -0.14
C THR A 117 -3.77 1.58 0.96
N ASP A 118 -4.28 1.09 2.08
CA ASP A 118 -3.46 0.60 3.18
C ASP A 118 -4.16 -0.57 3.90
N ALA A 119 -3.39 -1.36 4.62
CA ALA A 119 -3.89 -2.49 5.39
C ALA A 119 -3.00 -2.75 6.59
N ASP A 120 -3.62 -3.21 7.68
CA ASP A 120 -2.91 -3.62 8.89
C ASP A 120 -3.58 -4.89 9.44
N SER A 121 -2.82 -5.68 10.18
CA SER A 121 -3.19 -7.06 10.49
C SER A 121 -3.13 -7.40 11.97
N MET A 122 -3.79 -8.51 12.33
CA MET A 122 -3.60 -9.14 13.62
C MET A 122 -3.68 -10.66 13.56
N ALA A 123 -2.96 -11.30 14.48
CA ALA A 123 -3.05 -12.73 14.74
C ALA A 123 -4.21 -13.05 15.70
N LEU A 124 -5.19 -13.84 15.26
CA LEU A 124 -6.21 -14.45 16.10
C LEU A 124 -5.80 -15.88 16.44
N MET A 125 -5.60 -16.16 17.73
CA MET A 125 -5.22 -17.47 18.27
C MET A 125 -6.38 -18.07 19.05
N ILE A 126 -6.66 -19.34 18.79
CA ILE A 126 -7.78 -20.05 19.42
C ILE A 126 -7.24 -21.02 20.46
N ASP A 127 -7.92 -21.08 21.60
CA ASP A 127 -7.65 -22.02 22.70
C ASP A 127 -6.20 -21.96 23.21
N GLY A 128 -5.69 -20.74 23.40
CA GLY A 128 -4.42 -20.47 24.04
C GLY A 128 -3.42 -19.75 23.14
N SER A 129 -2.54 -18.98 23.79
CA SER A 129 -1.52 -18.19 23.13
C SER A 129 -0.48 -19.08 22.44
N LYS A 130 -0.08 -18.68 21.23
CA LYS A 130 0.95 -19.31 20.43
C LYS A 130 2.17 -18.39 20.41
N SER A 131 3.23 -18.77 21.12
CA SER A 131 4.45 -17.96 21.25
C SER A 131 5.22 -17.74 19.93
N TYR A 132 4.85 -18.48 18.89
CA TYR A 132 5.39 -18.31 17.55
C TYR A 132 4.62 -17.30 16.70
N ALA A 133 3.45 -16.81 17.16
CA ALA A 133 2.70 -15.79 16.46
C ALA A 133 3.56 -14.52 16.36
N ILE A 134 3.70 -14.01 15.14
CA ILE A 134 4.47 -12.79 14.87
C ILE A 134 3.50 -11.62 14.87
N SER A 135 3.90 -10.51 15.47
CA SER A 135 3.18 -9.26 15.30
C SER A 135 4.09 -8.07 15.54
N TYR A 136 4.03 -7.08 14.66
CA TYR A 136 4.87 -5.88 14.70
C TYR A 136 4.28 -4.78 13.82
N GLN A 137 4.85 -3.59 13.87
CA GLN A 137 4.45 -2.48 13.02
C GLN A 137 5.66 -1.66 12.60
N THR A 138 5.68 -1.24 11.34
CA THR A 138 6.66 -0.28 10.82
C THR A 138 6.21 1.16 11.14
N GLY A 139 7.06 2.15 10.86
CA GLY A 139 6.66 3.55 10.93
C GLY A 139 5.55 3.87 9.92
N ALA A 140 4.69 4.84 10.22
CA ALA A 140 3.56 5.18 9.33
C ALA A 140 4.02 5.81 8.01
N SER A 141 5.01 6.70 8.07
CA SER A 141 5.53 7.37 6.88
C SER A 141 7.00 7.79 7.04
N VAL A 142 7.67 7.94 5.90
CA VAL A 142 9.01 8.51 5.76
C VAL A 142 8.95 9.58 4.68
N THR A 143 9.64 10.70 4.90
CA THR A 143 9.74 11.79 3.94
C THR A 143 11.21 12.04 3.62
N VAL A 144 11.53 12.20 2.34
CA VAL A 144 12.89 12.44 1.84
C VAL A 144 12.84 13.43 0.69
N ASP A 145 13.87 14.26 0.52
CA ASP A 145 13.95 15.16 -0.62
C ASP A 145 14.62 14.45 -1.82
N VAL A 146 14.29 14.86 -3.05
CA VAL A 146 14.89 14.30 -4.27
C VAL A 146 16.42 14.42 -4.20
N GLY A 147 17.11 13.31 -4.51
CA GLY A 147 18.57 13.21 -4.49
C GLY A 147 19.17 12.80 -3.15
N ASP A 148 18.41 12.90 -2.05
CA ASP A 148 18.87 12.43 -0.75
C ASP A 148 18.70 10.92 -0.60
N SER A 149 19.37 10.34 0.40
CA SER A 149 19.21 8.93 0.76
C SER A 149 18.34 8.80 2.00
N THR A 150 17.53 7.74 2.07
CA THR A 150 16.68 7.46 3.23
C THR A 150 16.62 5.97 3.52
N MET A 151 16.02 5.63 4.66
CA MET A 151 15.80 4.27 5.10
C MET A 151 14.36 4.11 5.61
N ILE A 152 13.71 3.05 5.20
CA ILE A 152 12.43 2.60 5.75
C ILE A 152 12.74 1.47 6.74
N GLU A 153 12.55 1.77 8.02
CA GLU A 153 12.89 0.84 9.10
C GLU A 153 11.94 -0.36 9.14
N CYS A 154 12.50 -1.57 9.27
CA CYS A 154 11.75 -2.77 9.60
C CYS A 154 12.27 -3.41 10.90
N SER A 155 11.71 -2.94 12.02
CA SER A 155 12.08 -3.41 13.36
C SER A 155 11.06 -4.39 13.90
N PHE A 156 11.48 -5.63 14.16
CA PHE A 156 10.63 -6.69 14.73
C PHE A 156 11.34 -7.42 15.87
N GLN A 157 10.58 -8.16 16.67
CA GLN A 157 11.10 -9.00 17.75
C GLN A 157 10.74 -10.46 17.53
N GLY A 158 11.63 -11.36 17.98
CA GLY A 158 11.40 -12.80 17.95
C GLY A 158 12.17 -13.55 16.86
N GLY A 159 11.94 -14.85 16.76
CA GLY A 159 12.70 -15.75 15.87
C GLY A 159 12.20 -15.72 14.42
N VAL A 160 12.39 -14.61 13.72
CA VAL A 160 12.20 -14.46 12.27
C VAL A 160 13.47 -14.92 11.53
N ASN A 161 13.35 -15.44 10.31
CA ASN A 161 14.53 -15.79 9.52
C ASN A 161 14.48 -15.37 8.03
N VAL A 162 13.37 -14.77 7.58
CA VAL A 162 13.22 -14.18 6.25
C VAL A 162 12.55 -12.81 6.39
N VAL A 163 13.10 -11.82 5.69
CA VAL A 163 12.51 -10.49 5.52
C VAL A 163 12.35 -10.20 4.04
N THR A 164 11.14 -9.87 3.60
CA THR A 164 10.86 -9.53 2.20
C THR A 164 10.23 -8.14 2.13
N TRP A 165 10.70 -7.31 1.20
CA TRP A 165 10.11 -6.02 0.93
C TRP A 165 9.26 -6.08 -0.34
N TYR A 166 8.11 -5.42 -0.31
CA TYR A 166 7.21 -5.24 -1.46
C TYR A 166 6.87 -3.75 -1.63
N GLU A 167 6.49 -3.38 -2.84
CA GLU A 167 5.95 -2.07 -3.23
C GLU A 167 4.51 -2.25 -3.73
N GLY A 168 3.61 -1.32 -3.38
CA GLY A 168 2.23 -1.29 -3.87
C GLY A 168 1.17 -1.22 -2.75
N PRO A 169 -0.08 -1.63 -3.02
CA PRO A 169 -0.53 -2.28 -4.25
C PRO A 169 -0.64 -1.31 -5.45
N PHE A 170 -0.27 -1.79 -6.64
CA PHE A 170 -0.49 -1.13 -7.93
C PHE A 170 -1.76 -1.64 -8.61
N HIS A 171 -2.57 -0.71 -9.15
CA HIS A 171 -3.70 -0.94 -10.06
C HIS A 171 -4.79 -1.91 -9.54
N LEU A 172 -5.96 -1.38 -9.18
CA LEU A 172 -7.18 -2.15 -8.95
C LEU A 172 -7.98 -2.19 -10.27
N PRO A 173 -8.28 -3.36 -10.87
CA PRO A 173 -9.17 -3.41 -12.02
C PRO A 173 -10.56 -2.92 -11.62
N ASP A 174 -11.14 -2.12 -12.51
CA ASP A 174 -12.42 -1.42 -12.39
C ASP A 174 -13.44 -2.09 -11.45
N SER A 175 -13.75 -1.39 -10.36
CA SER A 175 -14.78 -1.75 -9.39
C SER A 175 -16.22 -1.70 -9.93
N GLU A 176 -16.41 -1.51 -11.24
CA GLU A 176 -17.74 -1.40 -11.86
C GLU A 176 -18.51 -2.72 -11.89
N ASN A 177 -17.82 -3.87 -11.76
CA ASN A 177 -18.46 -5.15 -11.53
C ASN A 177 -18.18 -5.58 -10.09
N PHE A 178 -19.17 -5.38 -9.21
CA PHE A 178 -19.23 -5.73 -7.78
C PHE A 178 -18.95 -7.22 -7.42
N THR A 179 -18.24 -7.95 -8.27
CA THR A 179 -18.02 -9.41 -8.25
C THR A 179 -16.54 -9.80 -8.20
N HIS A 180 -15.60 -8.92 -8.55
CA HIS A 180 -14.17 -9.26 -8.54
C HIS A 180 -13.44 -8.69 -7.32
N THR A 181 -12.60 -9.55 -6.76
CA THR A 181 -11.87 -9.43 -5.49
C THR A 181 -10.37 -9.25 -5.74
N GLU A 182 -9.99 -8.61 -6.84
CA GLU A 182 -8.58 -8.32 -7.10
C GLU A 182 -8.16 -7.11 -6.26
N ILE A 183 -7.32 -7.38 -5.28
CA ILE A 183 -6.92 -6.48 -4.19
C ILE A 183 -5.72 -5.59 -4.59
N GLY A 184 -5.27 -5.71 -5.84
CA GLY A 184 -4.14 -4.99 -6.42
C GLY A 184 -2.86 -5.81 -6.37
N THR A 185 -1.87 -5.43 -7.18
CA THR A 185 -0.63 -6.19 -7.34
C THR A 185 0.49 -5.64 -6.46
N TYR A 186 1.17 -6.52 -5.74
CA TYR A 186 2.35 -6.19 -4.95
C TYR A 186 3.59 -6.56 -5.75
N THR A 187 4.47 -5.60 -5.96
CA THR A 187 5.74 -5.83 -6.64
C THR A 187 6.78 -6.18 -5.58
N LYS A 188 7.35 -7.37 -5.67
CA LYS A 188 8.44 -7.77 -4.76
C LYS A 188 9.68 -6.93 -5.06
N VAL A 189 10.26 -6.32 -4.03
CA VAL A 189 11.46 -5.47 -4.11
C VAL A 189 12.73 -6.29 -3.86
N GLY A 190 12.69 -7.15 -2.84
CA GLY A 190 13.82 -7.99 -2.50
C GLY A 190 13.60 -8.81 -1.23
N THR A 191 14.48 -9.79 -1.00
CA THR A 191 14.43 -10.69 0.16
C THR A 191 15.80 -10.76 0.84
N ARG A 192 15.80 -10.73 2.17
CA ARG A 192 16.95 -11.02 3.02
C ARG A 192 16.72 -12.29 3.83
N TYR A 193 17.66 -13.23 3.71
CA TYR A 193 17.71 -14.46 4.49
C TYR A 193 18.65 -14.26 5.68
N LEU A 194 18.08 -14.15 6.89
CA LEU A 194 18.81 -13.85 8.12
C LEU A 194 19.82 -14.94 8.49
N SER A 195 19.50 -16.21 8.22
CA SER A 195 20.35 -17.36 8.55
C SER A 195 21.66 -17.39 7.77
N THR A 196 21.66 -16.89 6.53
CA THR A 196 22.82 -16.86 5.64
C THR A 196 23.34 -15.45 5.38
N SER A 197 22.67 -14.42 5.93
CA SER A 197 22.91 -13.00 5.62
C SER A 197 22.90 -12.70 4.11
N THR A 198 22.10 -13.45 3.34
CA THR A 198 22.00 -13.29 1.89
C THR A 198 20.91 -12.30 1.55
N VAL A 199 21.19 -11.34 0.66
CA VAL A 199 20.22 -10.38 0.12
C VAL A 199 20.06 -10.64 -1.37
N VAL A 200 18.82 -10.70 -1.84
CA VAL A 200 18.45 -10.86 -3.25
C VAL A 200 17.48 -9.73 -3.60
N MET A 201 17.90 -8.82 -4.47
CA MET A 201 17.05 -7.74 -4.98
C MET A 201 16.41 -8.17 -6.31
N GLU A 202 15.18 -7.76 -6.54
CA GLU A 202 14.49 -7.96 -7.82
C GLU A 202 14.98 -6.94 -8.87
N THR A 203 14.82 -7.26 -10.15
CA THR A 203 15.22 -6.37 -11.25
C THR A 203 14.34 -5.12 -11.29
N GLY A 204 14.93 -3.95 -11.49
CA GLY A 204 14.20 -2.66 -11.56
C GLY A 204 14.47 -1.76 -10.35
N PHE A 205 14.86 -2.33 -9.21
CA PHE A 205 15.12 -1.60 -7.97
C PHE A 205 16.60 -1.23 -7.79
N ASN A 206 17.17 -0.55 -8.78
CA ASN A 206 18.63 -0.35 -8.89
C ASN A 206 19.22 0.60 -7.83
N ASN A 207 18.42 1.53 -7.30
CA ASN A 207 18.84 2.49 -6.29
C ASN A 207 18.41 2.10 -4.87
N MET A 208 18.04 0.83 -4.67
CA MET A 208 17.52 0.30 -3.42
C MET A 208 18.35 -0.90 -2.93
N GLY A 209 18.32 -1.14 -1.63
CA GLY A 209 18.94 -2.31 -1.01
C GLY A 209 18.34 -2.62 0.35
N ILE A 210 18.51 -3.85 0.81
CA ILE A 210 18.16 -4.25 2.18
C ILE A 210 19.43 -4.27 3.02
N ASP A 211 19.45 -3.50 4.10
CA ASP A 211 20.64 -3.30 4.91
C ASP A 211 20.88 -4.43 5.94
N HIS A 212 21.84 -4.24 6.84
CA HIS A 212 22.14 -5.23 7.89
C HIS A 212 21.03 -5.35 8.94
N TYR A 213 20.24 -4.29 9.14
CA TYR A 213 19.14 -4.18 10.09
C TYR A 213 17.78 -4.46 9.43
N ASP A 214 17.79 -5.21 8.32
CA ASP A 214 16.59 -5.65 7.59
C ASP A 214 15.75 -4.50 6.98
N SER A 215 16.28 -3.28 7.02
CA SER A 215 15.60 -2.06 6.62
C SER A 215 15.87 -1.74 5.15
N LEU A 216 14.87 -1.16 4.48
CA LEU A 216 14.97 -0.81 3.07
C LEU A 216 15.69 0.52 2.92
N TYR A 217 16.89 0.48 2.36
CA TYR A 217 17.69 1.65 2.05
C TYR A 217 17.44 2.11 0.61
N ILE A 218 17.28 3.41 0.43
CA ILE A 218 17.10 4.06 -0.88
C ILE A 218 18.19 5.12 -1.01
N SER A 219 19.03 5.00 -2.05
CA SER A 219 20.08 5.97 -2.36
C SER A 219 19.66 6.88 -3.50
N GLY A 220 19.77 8.20 -3.31
CA GLY A 220 19.43 9.16 -4.37
C GLY A 220 17.97 9.02 -4.77
N ALA A 221 17.08 9.31 -3.83
CA ALA A 221 15.63 9.18 -4.00
C ALA A 221 15.16 9.99 -5.22
N THR A 222 14.32 9.35 -6.03
CA THR A 222 13.65 9.94 -7.19
C THR A 222 12.15 9.96 -6.92
N LYS A 223 11.37 10.71 -7.71
CA LYS A 223 9.92 10.73 -7.53
C LYS A 223 9.26 9.39 -7.75
N ASP A 224 9.80 8.58 -8.65
CA ASP A 224 9.39 7.18 -8.89
C ASP A 224 9.54 6.29 -7.65
N ASN A 225 10.34 6.68 -6.65
CA ASN A 225 10.40 5.95 -5.40
C ASN A 225 9.21 6.23 -4.47
N SER A 226 8.40 7.27 -4.72
CA SER A 226 7.23 7.56 -3.89
C SER A 226 6.21 6.43 -4.02
N GLY A 227 5.65 6.00 -2.89
CA GLY A 227 4.74 4.87 -2.86
C GLY A 227 4.71 4.21 -1.51
N ARG A 228 4.00 3.09 -1.44
CA ARG A 228 3.84 2.34 -0.19
C ARG A 228 4.70 1.08 -0.22
N TYR A 229 5.56 0.97 0.78
CA TYR A 229 6.46 -0.16 0.94
C TYR A 229 6.03 -1.02 2.11
N TRP A 230 6.13 -2.32 1.93
CA TRP A 230 5.68 -3.32 2.88
C TRP A 230 6.85 -4.17 3.30
N CYS A 231 7.18 -4.14 4.58
CA CYS A 231 8.08 -5.14 5.14
C CYS A 231 7.24 -6.35 5.50
N GLU A 232 7.63 -7.53 5.04
CA GLU A 232 7.11 -8.83 5.44
C GLU A 232 8.18 -9.58 6.22
N VAL A 233 7.81 -10.08 7.39
CA VAL A 233 8.68 -10.90 8.22
C VAL A 233 8.08 -12.29 8.34
N SER A 234 8.88 -13.32 8.12
CA SER A 234 8.38 -14.69 8.16
C SER A 234 9.38 -15.71 8.70
N ARG A 235 8.85 -16.90 9.01
CA ARG A 235 9.63 -18.09 9.39
C ARG A 235 9.59 -19.09 8.23
N SER A 236 10.74 -19.37 7.64
CA SER A 236 10.91 -20.23 6.46
C SER A 236 10.38 -21.67 6.64
N SER A 237 10.21 -22.15 7.87
CA SER A 237 9.68 -23.46 8.21
C SER A 237 8.44 -23.35 9.10
N ALA A 238 7.54 -22.41 8.78
CA ALA A 238 6.32 -22.20 9.54
C ALA A 238 5.39 -23.42 9.46
N ALA A 239 4.92 -23.89 10.63
CA ALA A 239 3.88 -24.90 10.70
C ALA A 239 2.49 -24.27 10.52
N ASN A 240 2.34 -23.00 10.90
CA ASN A 240 1.17 -22.18 10.62
C ASN A 240 1.67 -20.86 9.99
N GLN A 241 1.55 -20.75 8.67
CA GLN A 241 2.08 -19.60 7.93
C GLN A 241 1.33 -18.30 8.24
N GLU A 242 0.02 -18.34 8.47
CA GLU A 242 -0.79 -17.16 8.81
C GLU A 242 -0.31 -16.52 10.12
N LEU A 243 -0.01 -17.33 11.15
CA LEU A 243 0.48 -16.83 12.43
C LEU A 243 1.98 -16.49 12.41
N GLN A 244 2.77 -17.14 11.55
CA GLN A 244 4.24 -17.01 11.51
C GLN A 244 4.75 -16.12 10.37
N THR A 245 3.86 -15.34 9.78
CA THR A 245 4.16 -14.29 8.80
C THR A 245 3.38 -13.06 9.23
N ASP A 246 3.95 -11.88 9.08
CA ASP A 246 3.23 -10.61 9.22
C ASP A 246 3.83 -9.60 8.25
N ARG A 247 3.03 -8.62 7.84
CA ARG A 247 3.44 -7.56 6.92
C ARG A 247 2.93 -6.21 7.42
N SER A 248 3.80 -5.21 7.44
CA SER A 248 3.45 -3.86 7.85
C SER A 248 3.97 -2.85 6.83
N SER A 249 3.21 -1.77 6.62
CA SER A 249 3.44 -0.81 5.55
C SER A 249 4.03 0.50 6.07
N THR A 250 4.77 1.18 5.20
CA THR A 250 5.22 2.56 5.40
C THR A 250 5.03 3.32 4.10
N LEU A 251 4.43 4.50 4.20
CA LEU A 251 4.32 5.41 3.07
C LEU A 251 5.61 6.22 2.89
N LEU A 252 6.26 6.10 1.74
CA LEU A 252 7.37 6.96 1.37
C LEU A 252 6.87 8.12 0.51
N SER A 253 7.09 9.34 0.98
CA SER A 253 6.87 10.57 0.23
C SER A 253 8.21 11.18 -0.16
N VAL A 254 8.50 11.23 -1.46
CA VAL A 254 9.68 11.96 -1.96
C VAL A 254 9.26 13.38 -2.29
N ASN A 255 9.88 14.39 -1.70
CA ASN A 255 9.62 15.79 -1.95
C ASN A 255 10.56 16.33 -3.02
N SER A 256 10.01 17.10 -3.95
CA SER A 256 10.74 17.89 -4.94
C SER A 256 10.77 19.32 -4.40
N PRO A 257 11.91 20.03 -4.50
CA PRO A 257 11.85 21.48 -4.42
C PRO A 257 10.92 21.99 -5.53
N PRO A 258 10.11 23.03 -5.26
CA PRO A 258 9.30 23.64 -6.31
C PRO A 258 10.21 24.07 -7.46
N PHE A 259 9.83 23.73 -8.69
CA PHE A 259 10.57 24.15 -9.86
C PHE A 259 10.50 25.67 -9.99
N GLU A 260 11.64 26.32 -10.18
CA GLU A 260 11.73 27.75 -10.39
C GLU A 260 12.49 28.05 -11.69
N CYS A 261 12.00 29.03 -12.45
CA CYS A 261 12.68 29.47 -13.67
C CYS A 261 13.98 30.25 -13.41
N GLU A 262 14.24 30.63 -12.16
CA GLU A 262 15.49 31.31 -11.79
C GLU A 262 16.70 30.38 -11.97
N GLY A 263 17.61 30.75 -12.87
CA GLY A 263 18.80 29.95 -13.20
C GLY A 263 18.61 28.99 -14.38
N ASN A 264 17.37 28.80 -14.86
CA ASN A 264 17.05 28.00 -16.03
C ASN A 264 16.96 28.86 -17.30
N ALA A 265 17.24 28.27 -18.47
CA ALA A 265 17.07 28.94 -19.75
C ALA A 265 15.56 29.06 -20.10
N PRO A 266 15.15 30.02 -20.93
CA PRO A 266 13.78 30.03 -21.46
C PRO A 266 13.49 28.73 -22.20
N GLY A 267 12.39 28.06 -21.86
CA GLY A 267 12.09 26.71 -22.33
C GLY A 267 10.93 26.06 -21.59
N LEU A 268 10.64 24.81 -21.96
CA LEU A 268 9.67 23.95 -21.29
C LEU A 268 10.43 22.87 -20.50
N TYR A 269 9.94 22.53 -19.32
CA TYR A 269 10.56 21.58 -18.42
C TYR A 269 9.51 20.60 -17.89
N PRO A 270 9.80 19.31 -17.80
CA PRO A 270 8.84 18.33 -17.27
C PRO A 270 8.52 18.64 -15.81
N ASP A 271 7.26 18.43 -15.40
CA ASP A 271 6.94 18.33 -13.99
C ASP A 271 7.32 16.92 -13.47
N PRO A 272 8.22 16.80 -12.48
CA PRO A 272 8.63 15.50 -11.95
C PRO A 272 7.53 14.81 -11.10
N ASP A 273 6.48 15.52 -10.71
CA ASP A 273 5.36 15.04 -9.89
C ASP A 273 4.10 14.72 -10.69
N ASP A 274 3.95 15.32 -11.88
CA ASP A 274 2.77 15.15 -12.71
C ASP A 274 3.15 15.15 -14.19
N CYS A 275 3.23 13.96 -14.79
CA CYS A 275 3.53 13.78 -16.21
C CYS A 275 2.57 14.52 -17.14
N SER A 276 1.35 14.86 -16.68
CA SER A 276 0.37 15.65 -17.45
C SER A 276 0.61 17.16 -17.37
N MET A 277 1.69 17.59 -16.71
CA MET A 277 2.06 18.97 -16.50
C MET A 277 3.51 19.26 -16.89
N TYR A 278 3.80 20.54 -17.13
CA TYR A 278 5.14 21.04 -17.43
C TYR A 278 5.29 22.48 -16.95
N TYR A 279 6.52 22.90 -16.73
CA TYR A 279 6.88 24.27 -16.40
C TYR A 279 7.34 25.02 -17.65
N GLU A 280 6.86 26.25 -17.84
CA GLU A 280 7.33 27.16 -18.90
C GLU A 280 8.11 28.32 -18.28
N CYS A 281 9.35 28.48 -18.75
CA CYS A 281 10.20 29.62 -18.43
C CYS A 281 10.26 30.60 -19.59
N VAL A 282 9.86 31.85 -19.33
CA VAL A 282 9.81 32.91 -20.33
C VAL A 282 10.96 33.89 -20.13
N SER A 283 11.64 34.24 -21.22
CA SER A 283 12.76 35.19 -21.20
C SER A 283 12.41 36.50 -20.50
N GLY A 284 13.18 36.85 -19.47
CA GLY A 284 13.02 38.10 -18.72
C GLY A 284 11.83 38.12 -17.76
N ASN A 285 11.17 36.98 -17.55
CA ASN A 285 10.08 36.84 -16.60
C ASN A 285 10.49 35.87 -15.47
N PRO A 286 10.48 36.32 -14.20
CA PRO A 286 10.80 35.45 -13.07
C PRO A 286 9.66 34.52 -12.68
N ILE A 287 8.47 34.67 -13.28
CA ILE A 287 7.31 33.82 -12.98
C ILE A 287 7.50 32.47 -13.67
N THR A 288 7.48 31.42 -12.86
CA THR A 288 7.36 30.04 -13.30
C THR A 288 5.92 29.73 -13.67
N TYR A 289 5.65 29.37 -14.94
CA TYR A 289 4.32 29.00 -15.39
C TYR A 289 4.14 27.48 -15.31
N HIS A 290 3.33 27.00 -14.38
CA HIS A 290 2.95 25.59 -14.32
C HIS A 290 1.73 25.34 -15.21
N ARG A 291 1.88 24.52 -16.26
CA ARG A 291 0.89 24.32 -17.33
C ARG A 291 0.53 22.86 -17.49
N SER A 292 -0.74 22.62 -17.83
CA SER A 292 -1.24 21.29 -18.19
C SER A 292 -1.05 20.99 -19.67
N CYS A 293 -0.83 19.71 -19.98
CA CYS A 293 -0.93 19.13 -21.31
C CYS A 293 -2.36 19.14 -21.89
N GLY A 294 -3.35 19.51 -21.08
CA GLY A 294 -4.68 19.93 -21.52
C GLY A 294 -5.68 18.80 -21.68
N TYR A 295 -5.34 17.72 -22.38
CA TYR A 295 -6.21 16.54 -22.52
C TYR A 295 -5.73 15.38 -21.65
N ASP A 296 -6.67 14.68 -21.02
CA ASP A 296 -6.39 13.46 -20.25
C ASP A 296 -5.69 12.41 -21.12
N GLY A 297 -4.59 11.86 -20.61
CA GLY A 297 -3.76 10.85 -21.30
C GLY A 297 -2.60 11.41 -22.13
N LEU A 298 -2.49 12.74 -22.25
CA LEU A 298 -1.27 13.37 -22.75
C LEU A 298 -0.26 13.55 -21.62
N VAL A 299 1.01 13.32 -21.95
CA VAL A 299 2.16 13.53 -21.07
C VAL A 299 3.19 14.41 -21.75
N PHE A 300 3.96 15.18 -20.98
CA PHE A 300 5.00 16.04 -21.52
C PHE A 300 6.18 15.21 -22.04
N ASP A 301 6.53 15.39 -23.32
CA ASP A 301 7.71 14.81 -23.93
C ASP A 301 8.88 15.80 -23.85
N GLU A 302 9.76 15.59 -22.87
CA GLU A 302 10.97 16.39 -22.67
C GLU A 302 11.93 16.34 -23.87
N THR A 303 11.91 15.27 -24.67
CA THR A 303 12.81 15.16 -25.83
C THR A 303 12.38 16.08 -26.96
N ASN A 304 11.07 16.26 -27.11
CA ASN A 304 10.49 17.03 -28.22
C ASN A 304 9.88 18.38 -27.81
N ASP A 305 9.88 18.72 -26.52
CA ASP A 305 9.30 19.95 -25.95
C ASP A 305 7.80 20.14 -26.29
N TYR A 306 7.01 19.06 -26.28
CA TYR A 306 5.55 19.15 -26.43
C TYR A 306 4.82 18.00 -25.73
N CYS A 307 3.52 18.15 -25.52
CA CYS A 307 2.70 17.08 -24.93
C CYS A 307 2.25 16.07 -26.00
N ASP A 308 2.60 14.80 -25.82
CA ASP A 308 2.21 13.69 -26.69
C ASP A 308 1.45 12.63 -25.90
N TRP A 309 0.87 11.65 -26.59
CA TRP A 309 0.27 10.49 -25.95
C TRP A 309 1.33 9.68 -25.23
N ALA A 310 1.02 9.18 -24.03
CA ALA A 310 1.95 8.35 -23.27
C ALA A 310 2.56 7.20 -24.10
N ALA A 311 1.80 6.60 -25.03
CA ALA A 311 2.29 5.55 -25.93
C ALA A 311 3.42 5.96 -26.89
N ASN A 312 3.62 7.25 -27.11
CA ASN A 312 4.65 7.81 -27.98
C ASN A 312 5.85 8.37 -27.20
N VAL A 313 5.70 8.60 -25.89
CA VAL A 313 6.75 9.14 -25.03
C VAL A 313 7.51 7.99 -24.37
N ALA A 314 8.83 8.12 -24.22
CA ALA A 314 9.61 7.12 -23.48
C ALA A 314 9.28 7.17 -21.97
N PRO A 315 9.48 6.06 -21.23
CA PRO A 315 9.47 6.07 -19.77
C PRO A 315 10.44 7.12 -19.22
N PRO A 316 10.14 7.79 -18.08
CA PRO A 316 9.16 7.36 -17.07
C PRO A 316 7.71 7.79 -17.33
N CYS A 317 7.48 8.88 -18.06
CA CYS A 317 6.12 9.41 -18.25
C CYS A 317 5.32 8.73 -19.38
N GLY A 318 6.00 8.09 -20.32
CA GLY A 318 5.34 7.34 -21.39
C GLY A 318 5.59 5.84 -21.37
N THR A 319 4.93 5.13 -22.28
CA THR A 319 4.95 3.68 -22.44
C THR A 319 5.59 3.23 -23.76
N ALA A 320 6.15 4.16 -24.53
CA ALA A 320 6.86 3.84 -25.75
C ALA A 320 8.07 2.93 -25.43
N SER A 321 8.14 1.79 -26.10
CA SER A 321 9.32 0.94 -26.03
C SER A 321 10.43 1.59 -26.86
N ASN A 322 11.57 1.91 -26.23
CA ASN A 322 12.78 2.33 -26.94
C ASN A 322 13.23 1.30 -27.99
#